data_AF-C3MKM1-F1
#
_entry.id   AF-C3MKM1-F1
#
_cell.length_a   1.000
_cell.length_b   1.000
_cell.length_c   1.000
_cell.angle_alpha   90.00
_cell.angle_beta   90.00
_cell.angle_gamma   90.00
#
_symmetry.space_group_name_H-M   'P 1'
#
loop_
_entity.id
_entity.type
_entity.pdbx_description
1 polymer ?
#
loop_
_entity_poly.entity_id
_entity_poly.type
_entity_poly.pdbx_seq_one_letter_code
_entity_poly.pdbx_strand_id
1 'polypeptide(L)'
;MMLDRTKTSGYLILVGVSQFLLFFIISEILYPNYSVKYNYISDLGVGKTAIIFNTSIVIMGILVIIASILLRANYSPLVFLVGLGAALVGIFPENTGLPHLIASLITFLFGGIGALVTSIREELLLGNTGYSNISFTNSIHS
;
A
#
# COMPACT_ATOMS: atom_id res chain seq x y z
N MET A 1 6.17 20.38 19.68
CA MET A 1 7.00 19.56 18.78
C MET A 1 6.25 19.42 17.47
N MET A 2 6.51 20.28 16.47
CA MET A 2 5.94 20.11 15.13
C MET A 2 6.62 18.91 14.50
N LEU A 3 5.87 17.83 14.26
CA LEU A 3 6.40 16.67 13.56
C LEU A 3 6.87 17.09 12.16
N ASP A 4 8.03 16.59 11.75
CA ASP A 4 8.50 16.69 10.37
C ASP A 4 7.45 16.07 9.44
N ARG A 5 7.08 16.79 8.38
CA ARG A 5 6.02 16.41 7.43
C ARG A 5 6.26 15.03 6.84
N THR A 6 7.51 14.69 6.57
CA THR A 6 7.88 13.37 6.04
C THR A 6 7.63 12.28 7.07
N LYS A 7 7.98 12.51 8.35
CA LYS A 7 7.66 11.57 9.44
C LYS A 7 6.15 11.40 9.62
N THR A 8 5.39 12.50 9.61
CA THR A 8 3.92 12.45 9.66
C THR A 8 3.34 11.63 8.53
N SER A 9 3.86 11.80 7.30
CA SER A 9 3.41 11.01 6.15
C SER A 9 3.62 9.51 6.35
N GLY A 10 4.79 9.12 6.88
CA GLY A 10 5.08 7.73 7.22
C GLY A 10 4.13 7.17 8.28
N TYR A 11 3.87 7.93 9.35
CA TYR A 11 2.92 7.52 10.40
C TYR A 11 1.49 7.38 9.87
N LEU A 12 1.01 8.27 9.01
CA LEU A 12 -0.31 8.17 8.41
C LEU A 12 -0.46 6.91 7.55
N ILE A 13 0.54 6.60 6.73
CA ILE A 13 0.56 5.36 5.93
C ILE A 13 0.57 4.16 6.85
N LEU A 14 1.47 4.13 7.85
CA LEU A 14 1.58 3.02 8.79
C LEU A 14 0.25 2.76 9.51
N VAL A 15 -0.33 3.80 10.13
CA VAL A 15 -1.61 3.69 10.84
C VAL A 15 -2.72 3.26 9.89
N GLY A 16 -2.80 3.87 8.70
CA GLY A 16 -3.83 3.57 7.70
C GLY A 16 -3.77 2.13 7.18
N VAL A 17 -2.57 1.62 6.91
CA VAL A 17 -2.39 0.23 6.46
C VAL A 17 -2.60 -0.75 7.61
N SER A 18 -2.04 -0.49 8.80
CA SER A 18 -2.20 -1.37 9.96
C SER A 18 -3.67 -1.52 10.37
N GLN A 19 -4.43 -0.41 10.43
CA GLN A 19 -5.86 -0.50 10.74
C GLN A 19 -6.61 -1.29 9.67
N PHE A 20 -6.26 -1.12 8.39
CA PHE A 20 -6.91 -1.87 7.31
C PHE A 20 -6.64 -3.36 7.42
N LEU A 21 -5.40 -3.76 7.68
CA LEU A 21 -5.05 -5.16 7.90
C LEU A 21 -5.83 -5.78 9.07
N LEU A 22 -6.00 -5.05 10.17
CA LEU A 22 -6.77 -5.52 11.32
C LEU A 22 -8.26 -5.75 10.97
N PHE A 23 -8.91 -4.77 10.33
CA PHE A 23 -10.32 -4.88 9.96
C PHE A 23 -10.57 -5.82 8.78
N PHE A 24 -9.59 -6.00 7.91
CA PHE A 24 -9.56 -7.05 6.89
C PHE A 24 -9.61 -8.44 7.53
N ILE A 25 -8.72 -8.73 8.50
CA ILE A 25 -8.69 -10.02 9.21
C ILE A 25 -10.00 -10.23 9.99
N ILE A 26 -10.53 -9.19 10.64
CA ILE A 26 -11.83 -9.26 11.33
C ILE A 26 -12.95 -9.59 10.34
N SER A 27 -12.97 -8.94 9.18
CA SER A 27 -13.96 -9.25 8.12
C SER A 27 -13.84 -10.70 7.65
N GLU A 28 -12.62 -11.21 7.44
CA GLU A 28 -12.39 -12.61 7.07
C GLU A 28 -12.94 -13.58 8.13
N ILE A 29 -12.68 -13.35 9.41
CA ILE A 29 -13.18 -14.21 10.51
C ILE A 29 -14.72 -14.22 10.56
N LEU A 30 -15.34 -13.07 10.27
CA LEU A 30 -16.79 -12.90 10.32
C LEU A 30 -17.50 -13.39 9.04
N TYR A 31 -16.77 -13.70 7.96
CA TYR A 31 -17.33 -14.15 6.70
C TYR A 31 -17.34 -15.69 6.62
N PRO A 32 -18.49 -16.36 6.74
CA PRO A 32 -18.54 -17.82 6.78
C PRO A 32 -18.03 -18.44 5.48
N ASN A 33 -17.17 -19.46 5.60
CA ASN A 33 -16.55 -20.19 4.49
C ASN A 33 -15.67 -19.34 3.55
N TYR A 34 -15.35 -18.10 3.95
CA TYR A 34 -14.39 -17.29 3.23
C TYR A 34 -12.99 -17.90 3.36
N SER A 35 -12.22 -17.80 2.28
CA SER A 35 -10.82 -18.15 2.25
C SER A 35 -10.13 -17.31 1.20
N VAL A 36 -9.07 -16.59 1.59
CA VAL A 36 -8.22 -15.79 0.68
C VAL A 36 -7.63 -16.63 -0.45
N LYS A 37 -7.51 -17.96 -0.28
CA LYS A 37 -7.03 -18.87 -1.32
C LYS A 37 -8.01 -19.01 -2.50
N TYR A 38 -9.31 -18.99 -2.22
CA TYR A 38 -10.35 -19.37 -3.18
C TYR A 38 -11.28 -18.21 -3.56
N ASN A 39 -11.26 -17.12 -2.80
CA ASN A 39 -12.17 -15.98 -2.96
C ASN A 39 -11.36 -14.69 -3.11
N TYR A 40 -11.97 -13.65 -3.67
CA TYR A 40 -11.34 -12.35 -3.77
C TYR A 40 -11.37 -11.62 -2.43
N ILE A 41 -10.39 -10.77 -2.16
CA ILE A 41 -10.40 -9.93 -0.95
C ILE A 41 -11.59 -8.96 -0.96
N SER A 42 -11.98 -8.50 -2.15
CA SER A 42 -13.11 -7.60 -2.36
C SER A 42 -14.48 -8.21 -2.04
N ASP A 43 -14.59 -9.54 -1.94
CA ASP A 43 -15.84 -10.23 -1.56
C ASP A 43 -16.24 -9.82 -0.13
N LEU A 44 -15.25 -9.53 0.72
CA LEU A 44 -15.45 -9.02 2.08
C LEU A 44 -16.14 -7.64 2.09
N GLY A 45 -16.09 -6.91 0.97
CA GLY A 45 -16.79 -5.66 0.74
C GLY A 45 -18.28 -5.81 0.43
N VAL A 46 -18.81 -7.04 0.37
CA VAL A 46 -20.22 -7.32 0.06
C VAL A 46 -20.90 -8.05 1.21
N GLY A 47 -22.18 -7.74 1.47
CA GLY A 47 -22.97 -8.41 2.50
C GLY A 47 -22.66 -7.96 3.93
N LYS A 48 -22.49 -8.92 4.86
CA LYS A 48 -22.46 -8.65 6.31
C LYS A 48 -21.18 -7.95 6.78
N THR A 49 -20.07 -8.20 6.12
CA THR A 49 -18.75 -7.62 6.46
C THR A 49 -18.48 -6.31 5.74
N ALA A 50 -19.32 -5.96 4.75
CA ALA A 50 -19.14 -4.81 3.87
C ALA A 50 -18.84 -3.52 4.63
N ILE A 51 -19.57 -3.25 5.71
CA ILE A 51 -19.37 -2.02 6.49
C ILE A 51 -17.98 -1.97 7.14
N ILE A 52 -17.47 -3.09 7.64
CA ILE A 52 -16.16 -3.15 8.31
C ILE A 52 -15.05 -2.99 7.27
N PHE A 53 -15.11 -3.78 6.20
CA PHE A 53 -14.09 -3.78 5.15
C PHE A 53 -14.07 -2.46 4.36
N ASN A 54 -15.23 -2.01 3.84
CA ASN A 54 -15.31 -0.84 2.97
C ASN A 54 -14.99 0.46 3.73
N THR A 55 -15.48 0.62 4.96
CA THR A 55 -15.14 1.81 5.76
C THR A 55 -13.65 1.84 6.08
N SER A 56 -13.06 0.69 6.42
CA SER A 56 -11.64 0.62 6.75
C SER A 56 -10.74 0.92 5.54
N ILE A 57 -11.04 0.39 4.35
CA ILE A 57 -10.25 0.69 3.15
C ILE A 57 -10.42 2.14 2.67
N VAL A 58 -11.60 2.75 2.88
CA VAL A 58 -11.82 4.19 2.64
C VAL A 58 -10.97 5.03 3.58
N ILE A 59 -10.96 4.72 4.87
CA ILE A 59 -10.12 5.43 5.86
C ILE A 59 -8.65 5.30 5.49
N MET A 60 -8.18 4.09 5.14
CA MET A 60 -6.82 3.88 4.66
C MET A 60 -6.52 4.76 3.45
N GLY A 61 -7.39 4.75 2.43
CA GLY A 61 -7.21 5.53 1.20
C GLY A 61 -7.09 7.04 1.48
N ILE A 62 -7.94 7.58 2.35
CA ILE A 62 -7.88 8.99 2.78
C ILE A 62 -6.55 9.30 3.50
N LEU A 63 -6.12 8.45 4.42
CA LEU A 63 -4.85 8.63 5.14
C LEU A 63 -3.66 8.60 4.17
N VAL A 64 -3.67 7.71 3.19
CA VAL A 64 -2.63 7.60 2.15
C VAL A 64 -2.64 8.83 1.22
N ILE A 65 -3.82 9.35 0.85
CA ILE A 65 -3.93 10.61 0.10
C ILE A 65 -3.29 11.76 0.88
N ILE A 66 -3.64 11.93 2.16
CA ILE A 66 -3.06 12.98 3.00
C ILE A 66 -1.55 12.80 3.13
N ALA A 67 -1.09 11.56 3.36
CA ALA A 67 0.33 11.25 3.43
C ALA A 67 1.08 11.62 2.14
N SER A 68 0.51 11.33 0.97
CA SER A 68 1.13 11.64 -0.33
C SER A 68 1.40 13.14 -0.52
N ILE A 69 0.47 13.99 -0.05
CA ILE A 69 0.56 15.46 -0.09
C ILE A 69 1.62 15.97 0.90
N LEU A 70 1.80 15.29 2.03
CA LEU A 70 2.81 15.64 3.03
C LEU A 70 4.23 15.23 2.62
N LEU A 71 4.37 14.08 1.94
CA LEU A 71 5.65 13.46 1.58
C LEU A 71 6.52 14.29 0.62
N ARG A 72 5.90 15.03 -0.32
CA ARG A 72 6.57 15.87 -1.34
C ARG A 72 7.77 15.21 -2.05
N ALA A 73 7.68 13.91 -2.32
CA ALA A 73 8.70 13.18 -3.07
C ALA A 73 8.30 13.04 -4.54
N ASN A 74 9.25 12.70 -5.42
CA ASN A 74 8.98 12.48 -6.85
C ASN A 74 7.94 11.38 -7.11
N TYR A 75 7.80 10.42 -6.20
CA TYR A 75 6.83 9.34 -6.27
C TYR A 75 5.52 9.63 -5.51
N SER A 76 5.35 10.83 -4.91
CA SER A 76 4.10 11.25 -4.27
C SER A 76 2.86 11.09 -5.16
N PRO A 77 2.88 11.39 -6.47
CA PRO A 77 1.72 11.16 -7.33
C PRO A 77 1.28 9.69 -7.43
N LEU A 78 2.24 8.75 -7.40
CA LEU A 78 1.92 7.32 -7.40
C LEU A 78 1.23 6.93 -6.10
N VAL A 79 1.75 7.40 -4.95
CA VAL A 79 1.14 7.16 -3.63
C VAL A 79 -0.26 7.77 -3.55
N PHE A 80 -0.46 8.96 -4.14
CA PHE A 80 -1.78 9.59 -4.22
C PHE A 80 -2.77 8.70 -4.98
N LEU A 81 -2.37 8.17 -6.14
CA LEU A 81 -3.22 7.31 -6.96
C LEU A 81 -3.56 5.99 -6.25
N VAL A 82 -2.61 5.43 -5.47
CA VAL A 82 -2.88 4.27 -4.60
C VAL A 82 -3.96 4.60 -3.58
N GLY A 83 -3.81 5.72 -2.86
CA GLY A 83 -4.80 6.14 -1.86
C GLY A 83 -6.18 6.43 -2.47
N LEU A 84 -6.21 7.08 -3.64
CA LEU A 84 -7.43 7.34 -4.38
C LEU A 84 -8.11 6.04 -4.83
N GLY A 85 -7.36 5.12 -5.45
CA GLY A 85 -7.87 3.82 -5.83
C GLY A 85 -8.45 3.06 -4.63
N ALA A 86 -7.71 3.00 -3.52
CA ALA A 86 -8.14 2.28 -2.32
C ALA A 86 -9.43 2.87 -1.72
N ALA A 87 -9.56 4.20 -1.68
CA ALA A 87 -10.80 4.84 -1.26
C ALA A 87 -11.96 4.51 -2.20
N LEU A 88 -11.73 4.54 -3.52
CA LEU A 88 -12.75 4.19 -4.50
C LEU A 88 -13.15 2.71 -4.42
N VAL A 89 -12.25 1.79 -4.06
CA VAL A 89 -12.57 0.36 -3.85
C VAL A 89 -13.61 0.17 -2.75
N GLY A 90 -13.53 0.93 -1.66
CA GLY A 90 -14.55 0.87 -0.61
C GLY A 90 -15.83 1.63 -0.93
N ILE A 91 -15.75 2.71 -1.73
CA ILE A 91 -16.94 3.45 -2.21
C ILE A 91 -17.72 2.65 -3.25
N PHE A 92 -17.01 1.88 -4.07
CA PHE A 92 -17.54 1.01 -5.11
C PHE A 92 -17.20 -0.45 -4.78
N PRO A 93 -17.98 -1.13 -3.93
CA PRO A 93 -17.74 -2.52 -3.57
C PRO A 93 -17.87 -3.46 -4.78
N GLU A 94 -17.44 -4.71 -4.62
CA GLU A 94 -17.32 -5.68 -5.73
C GLU A 94 -18.59 -5.83 -6.58
N ASN A 95 -19.76 -5.81 -5.95
CA ASN A 95 -21.04 -5.93 -6.62
C ASN A 95 -21.39 -4.74 -7.55
N THR A 96 -20.60 -3.67 -7.57
CA THR A 96 -20.76 -2.55 -8.51
C THR A 96 -20.18 -2.86 -9.90
N GLY A 97 -19.35 -3.89 -10.03
CA GLY A 97 -18.79 -4.33 -11.31
C GLY A 97 -17.69 -3.41 -11.85
N LEU A 98 -17.94 -2.75 -12.98
CA LEU A 98 -16.91 -1.97 -13.69
C LEU A 98 -16.27 -0.84 -12.84
N PRO A 99 -17.01 -0.06 -12.03
CA PRO A 99 -16.41 0.95 -11.15
C PRO A 99 -15.41 0.36 -10.16
N HIS A 100 -15.76 -0.79 -9.53
CA HIS A 100 -14.86 -1.51 -8.64
C HIS A 100 -13.59 -1.97 -9.35
N LEU A 101 -13.73 -2.55 -10.56
CA LEU A 101 -12.61 -3.03 -11.36
C LEU A 101 -11.61 -1.91 -11.69
N ILE A 102 -12.12 -0.72 -12.06
CA ILE A 102 -11.25 0.43 -12.36
C ILE A 102 -10.54 0.90 -11.08
N ALA A 103 -11.26 0.99 -9.96
CA ALA A 103 -10.68 1.39 -8.67
C ALA A 103 -9.59 0.42 -8.19
N SER A 104 -9.84 -0.88 -8.29
CA SER A 104 -8.86 -1.91 -7.90
C SER A 104 -7.66 -1.91 -8.83
N LEU A 105 -7.85 -1.78 -10.15
CA LEU A 105 -6.76 -1.65 -11.12
C LEU A 105 -5.85 -0.46 -10.80
N ILE A 106 -6.43 0.73 -10.52
CA ILE A 106 -5.65 1.91 -10.12
C ILE A 106 -4.84 1.59 -8.86
N THR A 107 -5.47 1.01 -7.84
CA THR A 107 -4.80 0.68 -6.57
C THR A 107 -3.59 -0.24 -6.78
N PHE A 108 -3.79 -1.36 -7.48
CA PHE A 108 -2.74 -2.37 -7.66
C PHE A 108 -1.66 -1.95 -8.66
N LEU A 109 -2.04 -1.30 -9.77
CA LEU A 109 -1.08 -0.88 -10.79
C LEU A 109 -0.11 0.16 -10.23
N PHE A 110 -0.62 1.22 -9.61
CA PHE A 110 0.24 2.27 -9.06
C PHE A 110 0.95 1.82 -7.78
N GLY A 111 0.37 0.89 -7.01
CA GLY A 111 1.04 0.26 -5.88
C GLY A 111 2.26 -0.55 -6.32
N GLY A 112 2.10 -1.37 -7.36
CA GLY A 112 3.17 -2.17 -7.95
C GLY A 112 4.27 -1.29 -8.57
N ILE A 113 3.90 -0.31 -9.39
CA ILE A 113 4.87 0.64 -9.98
C ILE A 113 5.60 1.41 -8.87
N GLY A 114 4.88 1.87 -7.84
CA GLY A 114 5.47 2.56 -6.70
C GLY A 114 6.55 1.74 -6.02
N ALA A 115 6.28 0.47 -5.73
CA ALA A 115 7.24 -0.45 -5.12
C ALA A 115 8.49 -0.67 -5.98
N LEU A 116 8.33 -0.82 -7.30
CA LEU A 116 9.44 -0.95 -8.24
C LEU A 116 10.30 0.30 -8.28
N VAL A 117 9.67 1.48 -8.39
CA VAL A 117 10.38 2.77 -8.45
C VAL A 117 11.19 3.00 -7.17
N THR A 118 10.63 2.70 -6.00
CA THR A 118 11.35 2.85 -4.73
C THR A 118 12.51 1.86 -4.60
N SER A 119 12.31 0.61 -5.03
CA SER A 119 13.35 -0.43 -5.00
C SER A 119 14.56 -0.07 -5.88
N ILE A 120 14.31 0.29 -7.15
CA ILE A 120 15.37 0.68 -8.10
C ILE A 120 16.11 1.92 -7.60
N ARG A 121 15.40 2.91 -7.04
CA ARG A 121 16.02 4.10 -6.49
C ARG A 121 16.96 3.76 -5.33
N GLU A 122 16.56 2.86 -4.44
CA GLU A 122 17.40 2.42 -3.32
C GLU A 122 18.65 1.69 -3.82
N GLU A 123 18.51 0.77 -4.78
CA GLU A 123 19.64 0.08 -5.41
C GLU A 123 20.64 1.06 -6.05
N LEU A 124 20.16 2.07 -6.78
CA LEU A 124 21.01 3.10 -7.39
C LEU A 124 21.75 3.95 -6.34
N LEU A 125 21.10 4.27 -5.21
CA LEU A 125 21.75 5.02 -4.12
C LEU A 125 22.80 4.17 -3.41
N LEU A 126 22.56 2.88 -3.21
CA LEU A 126 23.51 1.94 -2.60
C LEU A 126 24.69 1.63 -3.53
N GLY A 127 24.44 1.48 -4.83
CA GLY A 127 25.49 1.30 -5.85
C GLY A 127 26.40 2.52 -5.99
N ASN A 128 25.87 3.73 -5.76
CA ASN A 128 26.63 4.97 -5.85
C ASN A 128 27.32 5.38 -4.53
N THR A 129 27.08 4.66 -3.42
CA THR A 129 27.65 4.96 -2.09
C THR A 129 28.89 4.11 -1.72
N GLY A 130 29.48 3.36 -2.66
CA GLY A 130 30.86 2.87 -2.51
C GLY A 130 31.04 1.52 -1.81
N TYR A 131 30.07 0.59 -1.93
CA TYR A 131 30.33 -0.83 -1.66
C TYR A 131 31.19 -1.51 -2.75
N SER A 132 31.84 -0.74 -3.62
CA SER A 132 32.81 -1.21 -4.61
C SER A 132 34.21 -1.49 -4.06
N ASN A 133 34.46 -1.28 -2.76
CA ASN A 133 35.78 -1.45 -2.13
C ASN A 133 35.87 -2.59 -1.09
N ILE A 134 35.01 -3.61 -1.15
CA ILE A 134 35.34 -4.89 -0.50
C ILE A 134 36.17 -5.69 -1.50
N SER A 135 37.43 -5.29 -1.62
CA SER A 135 38.47 -6.04 -2.30
C SER A 135 38.56 -7.41 -1.62
N PHE A 136 38.23 -8.48 -2.35
CA PHE A 136 38.71 -9.81 -2.02
C PHE A 136 40.24 -9.80 -2.10
N THR A 137 40.90 -9.44 -0.99
CA THR A 137 42.31 -9.77 -0.80
C THR A 137 42.37 -11.28 -0.61
N ASN A 138 42.47 -11.99 -1.73
CA ASN A 138 42.90 -13.38 -1.73
C ASN A 138 44.31 -13.42 -1.13
N SER A 139 44.37 -13.76 0.15
CA SER A 139 45.56 -14.34 0.76
C SER A 139 45.82 -15.69 0.09
N ILE A 140 46.72 -15.73 -0.87
CA ILE A 140 47.29 -17.00 -1.34
C ILE A 140 48.80 -16.85 -1.28
N HIS A 141 49.34 -17.59 -0.32
CA HIS A 141 50.71 -18.06 -0.20
C HIS A 141 51.51 -18.12 -1.50
N SER A 142 52.71 -17.53 -1.48
CA SER A 142 53.98 -18.21 -1.76
C SER A 142 55.15 -17.27 -1.42
#